data_AF-A0A813I6M5-F1
#
_entry.id   AF-A0A813I6M5-F1
#
_cell.length_a   1.000
_cell.length_b   1.000
_cell.length_c   1.000
_cell.angle_alpha   90.00
_cell.angle_beta   90.00
_cell.angle_gamma   90.00
#
_symmetry.space_group_name_H-M   'P 1'
#
loop_
_entity.id
_entity.type
_entity.pdbx_description
1 polymer ?
#
loop_
_entity_poly.entity_id
_entity_poly.type
_entity_poly.pdbx_seq_one_letter_code
_entity_poly.pdbx_strand_id
1 'polypeptide(L)'
;MSMDSVLPPGHVHEGHAWMAQMRQELMVEIRQELMPEMRCMQKDLEQRLQAWATSLEQRLGELEKPVEASHGDHVRPHWREQTLHQKKPLARVRSSLKENHHAAPKAEGAGTQGVVPSEVSSDGILQTVEPATADEAESTTTMLFLKEDIYTDVVMCMARRKPLALATSLLVMLLCVTLQFLFVLDMVQIVAVDDLTSSTDVITVTGDKSRNVNIFSAWAKEPLPPGGRSEFSANFTMVDWVCSGSSWSWYGDKVTTMDEYHRPWRGFGLASKLKTGVLFGCLVVFVWGATVIKKLRSALSFAMLITLPRSNGDVPDYEFDELERVGHLHSLSFQAKAVVILITIIRCVVCGLLLHFGALFLVYTGKLTDFILNTVALAFIFDFETLFFEVFLAHDKQVSIHTLAVPQGKIHRKFASSVIQLGHMTEIVIIIVLAIVVLGYERQYLSVYANVYYEEVYKLICPRGMSSRGTKPVKMDKLDE
;
A
#
# COMPACT_ATOMS: atom_id res chain seq x y z
N MET A 1 47.93 17.85 10.40
CA MET A 1 47.14 19.07 10.12
C MET A 1 45.68 18.67 10.11
N SER A 2 45.00 18.92 11.21
CA SER A 2 43.56 18.70 11.38
C SER A 2 42.79 19.85 10.74
N MET A 3 41.90 19.56 9.79
CA MET A 3 40.89 20.49 9.31
C MET A 3 39.61 20.25 10.09
N ASP A 4 39.53 20.84 11.28
CA ASP A 4 38.29 21.13 11.98
C ASP A 4 38.24 22.64 12.21
N SER A 5 37.56 23.36 11.31
CA SER A 5 37.25 24.77 11.54
C SER A 5 35.97 25.21 10.81
N VAL A 6 34.97 25.52 11.66
CA VAL A 6 34.01 26.63 11.54
C VAL A 6 32.88 26.48 10.52
N LEU A 7 31.75 25.93 10.99
CA LEU A 7 30.41 26.34 10.54
C LEU A 7 29.70 27.08 11.69
N PRO A 8 29.08 28.24 11.43
CA PRO A 8 28.46 29.05 12.48
C PRO A 8 27.17 28.41 13.02
N PRO A 9 26.92 28.46 14.34
CA PRO A 9 25.70 27.96 14.95
C PRO A 9 24.57 28.97 14.73
N GLY A 10 23.88 28.85 13.58
CA GLY A 10 22.77 29.75 13.24
C GLY A 10 21.75 29.21 12.23
N HIS A 11 22.12 28.24 11.39
CA HIS A 11 21.26 27.85 10.23
C HIS A 11 20.40 26.60 10.42
N VAL A 12 20.41 25.96 11.59
CA VAL A 12 19.59 24.75 11.82
C VAL A 12 18.09 25.08 11.85
N HIS A 13 17.70 26.26 12.33
CA HIS A 13 16.28 26.66 12.39
C HIS A 13 15.69 27.03 11.03
N GLU A 14 16.47 27.56 10.09
CA GLU A 14 16.00 27.90 8.74
C GLU A 14 15.76 26.66 7.88
N GLY A 15 16.55 25.59 8.08
CA GLY A 15 16.35 24.32 7.37
C GLY A 15 15.02 23.64 7.68
N HIS A 16 14.55 23.73 8.93
CA HIS A 16 13.24 23.17 9.32
C HIS A 16 12.07 23.97 8.75
N ALA A 17 12.18 25.30 8.70
CA ALA A 17 11.16 26.15 8.08
C ALA A 17 11.05 25.92 6.57
N TRP A 18 12.20 25.80 5.89
CA TRP A 18 12.25 25.52 4.45
C TRP A 18 11.71 24.13 4.10
N MET A 19 12.05 23.09 4.88
CA MET A 19 11.50 21.74 4.70
C MET A 19 9.99 21.67 4.97
N ALA A 20 9.48 22.43 5.94
CA ALA A 20 8.04 22.52 6.21
C ALA A 20 7.30 23.22 5.07
N GLN A 21 7.86 24.30 4.52
CA GLN A 21 7.30 25.01 3.38
C GLN A 21 7.28 24.12 2.12
N MET A 22 8.39 23.43 1.83
CA MET A 22 8.47 22.54 0.67
C MET A 22 7.51 21.35 0.79
N ARG A 23 7.25 20.83 2.01
CA ARG A 23 6.19 19.84 2.26
C ARG A 23 4.80 20.39 1.96
N GLN A 24 4.51 21.64 2.34
CA GLN A 24 3.20 22.22 2.07
C GLN A 24 2.98 22.49 0.58
N GLU A 25 3.98 23.01 -0.13
CA GLU A 25 3.90 23.25 -1.58
C GLU A 25 3.71 21.93 -2.34
N LEU A 26 4.50 20.89 -2.02
CA LEU A 26 4.37 19.56 -2.63
C LEU A 26 3.00 18.92 -2.34
N MET A 27 2.47 19.08 -1.12
CA MET A 27 1.14 18.55 -0.76
C MET A 27 0.01 19.30 -1.49
N VAL A 28 0.17 20.60 -1.76
CA VAL A 28 -0.79 21.37 -2.55
C VAL A 28 -0.75 20.95 -4.01
N GLU A 29 0.44 20.75 -4.57
CA GLU A 29 0.63 20.34 -5.97
C GLU A 29 0.09 18.92 -6.21
N ILE A 30 0.42 17.95 -5.33
CA ILE A 30 -0.17 16.59 -5.35
C ILE A 30 -1.69 16.67 -5.20
N ARG A 31 -2.21 17.54 -4.33
CA ARG A 31 -3.66 17.71 -4.14
C ARG A 31 -4.34 18.37 -5.35
N GLN A 32 -3.65 19.19 -6.12
CA GLN A 32 -4.22 19.87 -7.28
C GLN A 32 -4.19 18.97 -8.52
N GLU A 33 -3.12 18.21 -8.75
CA GLU A 33 -2.98 17.40 -9.95
C GLU A 33 -3.52 15.97 -9.79
N LEU A 34 -3.33 15.33 -8.63
CA LEU A 34 -3.68 13.92 -8.46
C LEU A 34 -5.13 13.71 -7.98
N MET A 35 -5.68 14.63 -7.19
CA MET A 35 -7.05 14.51 -6.66
C MET A 35 -8.18 14.62 -7.70
N PRO A 36 -8.07 15.38 -8.82
CA PRO A 36 -9.09 15.36 -9.87
C PRO A 36 -9.17 13.99 -10.56
N GLU A 37 -8.03 13.36 -10.86
CA GLU A 37 -7.98 12.03 -11.48
C GLU A 37 -8.49 10.95 -10.52
N MET A 38 -8.07 10.99 -9.25
CA MET A 38 -8.59 10.10 -8.22
C MET A 38 -10.10 10.28 -8.00
N ARG A 39 -10.62 11.52 -8.04
CA ARG A 39 -12.07 11.77 -7.95
C ARG A 39 -12.83 11.26 -9.16
N CYS A 40 -12.21 11.25 -10.34
CA CYS A 40 -12.80 10.69 -11.56
C CYS A 40 -12.88 9.16 -11.45
N MET A 41 -11.79 8.50 -11.04
CA MET A 41 -11.78 7.05 -10.80
C MET A 41 -12.72 6.64 -9.67
N GLN A 42 -12.80 7.41 -8.58
CA GLN A 42 -13.72 7.16 -7.48
C GLN A 42 -15.19 7.24 -7.95
N LYS A 43 -15.54 8.23 -8.77
CA LYS A 43 -16.89 8.35 -9.33
C LYS A 43 -17.22 7.21 -10.29
N ASP A 44 -16.27 6.76 -11.10
CA ASP A 44 -16.46 5.60 -11.98
C ASP A 44 -16.68 4.33 -11.16
N LEU A 45 -15.93 4.15 -10.06
CA LEU A 45 -16.11 3.04 -9.14
C LEU A 45 -17.46 3.08 -8.41
N GLU A 46 -17.89 4.25 -7.95
CA GLU A 46 -19.20 4.46 -7.33
C GLU A 46 -20.35 4.18 -8.30
N GLN A 47 -20.22 4.60 -9.57
CA GLN A 47 -21.20 4.30 -10.62
C GLN A 47 -21.26 2.79 -10.92
N ARG A 48 -20.11 2.11 -10.99
CA ARG A 48 -20.06 0.66 -11.17
C ARG A 48 -20.67 -0.10 -10.00
N LEU A 49 -20.45 0.36 -8.77
CA LEU A 49 -21.07 -0.20 -7.56
C LEU A 49 -22.59 0.00 -7.55
N GLN A 50 -23.08 1.18 -7.94
CA GLN A 50 -24.52 1.45 -8.06
C GLN A 50 -25.18 0.63 -9.17
N ALA A 51 -24.54 0.49 -10.33
CA ALA A 51 -25.01 -0.36 -11.42
C ALA A 51 -25.06 -1.84 -11.00
N TRP A 52 -24.07 -2.29 -10.21
CA TRP A 52 -24.06 -3.63 -9.67
C TRP A 52 -25.16 -3.85 -8.61
N ALA A 53 -25.35 -2.91 -7.68
CA ALA A 53 -26.37 -2.97 -6.65
C ALA A 53 -27.80 -3.03 -7.25
N THR A 54 -28.08 -2.20 -8.25
CA THR A 54 -29.38 -2.21 -8.96
C THR A 54 -29.61 -3.51 -9.73
N SER A 55 -28.58 -4.08 -10.35
CA SER A 55 -28.64 -5.40 -10.98
C SER A 55 -28.95 -6.52 -9.97
N LEU A 56 -28.40 -6.41 -8.75
CA LEU A 56 -28.66 -7.37 -7.68
C LEU A 56 -30.11 -7.29 -7.17
N GLU A 57 -30.63 -6.07 -6.96
CA GLU A 57 -32.03 -5.85 -6.57
C GLU A 57 -33.00 -6.38 -7.61
N GLN A 58 -32.71 -6.19 -8.90
CA GLN A 58 -33.53 -6.72 -9.99
C GLN A 58 -33.59 -8.26 -9.96
N ARG A 59 -32.44 -8.92 -9.72
CA ARG A 59 -32.37 -10.39 -9.61
C ARG A 59 -33.09 -10.92 -8.36
N LEU A 60 -33.00 -10.20 -7.24
CA LEU A 60 -33.75 -10.53 -6.02
C LEU A 60 -35.27 -10.39 -6.23
N GLY A 61 -35.71 -9.35 -6.94
CA GLY A 61 -37.13 -9.18 -7.30
C GLY A 61 -37.65 -10.25 -8.27
N GLU A 62 -36.80 -10.83 -9.11
CA GLU A 62 -37.16 -11.98 -9.95
C GLU A 62 -37.30 -13.29 -9.15
N LEU A 63 -36.49 -13.47 -8.11
CA LEU A 63 -36.58 -14.60 -7.18
C LEU A 63 -37.80 -14.52 -6.24
N GLU A 64 -38.29 -13.30 -5.96
CA GLU A 64 -39.49 -13.07 -5.15
C GLU A 64 -40.81 -13.18 -5.92
N LYS A 65 -40.79 -13.41 -7.24
CA LYS A 65 -42.03 -13.65 -7.98
C LYS A 65 -42.65 -14.94 -7.45
N PRO A 66 -43.86 -14.87 -6.86
CA PRO A 66 -44.53 -16.06 -6.36
C PRO A 66 -44.72 -17.02 -7.53
N VAL A 67 -44.22 -18.24 -7.36
CA VAL A 67 -44.50 -19.35 -8.27
C VAL A 67 -46.01 -19.53 -8.30
N GLU A 68 -46.67 -18.98 -9.31
CA GLU A 68 -48.08 -19.21 -9.57
C GLU A 68 -48.24 -20.70 -9.84
N ALA A 69 -48.74 -21.38 -8.81
CA ALA A 69 -49.05 -22.79 -8.83
C ALA A 69 -50.17 -23.05 -9.84
N SER A 70 -49.78 -23.45 -11.05
CA SER A 70 -50.66 -24.11 -11.99
C SER A 70 -50.89 -25.55 -11.51
N HIS A 71 -52.09 -25.79 -10.97
CA HIS A 71 -52.83 -27.05 -10.92
C HIS A 71 -52.23 -28.23 -10.13
N GLY A 72 -53.01 -28.72 -9.16
CA GLY A 72 -52.91 -30.09 -8.67
C GLY A 72 -53.32 -30.24 -7.21
N ASP A 73 -54.55 -30.68 -6.99
CA ASP A 73 -55.21 -30.86 -5.71
C ASP A 73 -54.46 -31.73 -4.69
N HIS A 74 -54.82 -31.46 -3.43
CA HIS A 74 -54.64 -32.29 -2.23
C HIS A 74 -53.21 -32.56 -1.75
N VAL A 75 -52.81 -31.84 -0.69
CA VAL A 75 -52.53 -32.37 0.66
C VAL A 75 -52.23 -31.17 1.59
N ARG A 76 -52.96 -31.04 2.71
CA ARG A 76 -52.65 -30.08 3.78
C ARG A 76 -51.38 -30.54 4.52
N PRO A 77 -50.53 -29.62 4.98
CA PRO A 77 -50.03 -29.77 6.33
C PRO A 77 -50.10 -28.52 7.21
N HIS A 78 -50.19 -28.87 8.48
CA HIS A 78 -50.44 -28.14 9.71
C HIS A 78 -49.18 -27.39 10.18
N TRP A 79 -48.91 -26.16 9.69
CA TRP A 79 -47.78 -25.35 10.20
C TRP A 79 -48.07 -23.86 10.42
N ARG A 80 -49.35 -23.45 10.42
CA ARG A 80 -49.74 -22.04 10.56
C ARG A 80 -50.27 -21.71 11.96
N GLU A 81 -49.43 -21.85 12.99
CA GLU A 81 -49.80 -21.33 14.33
C GLU A 81 -48.64 -20.83 15.21
N GLN A 82 -47.38 -20.88 14.77
CA GLN A 82 -46.24 -20.46 15.62
C GLN A 82 -45.64 -19.07 15.34
N THR A 83 -46.11 -18.30 14.37
CA THR A 83 -45.51 -16.99 14.02
C THR A 83 -46.24 -15.75 14.55
N LEU A 84 -47.30 -15.90 15.36
CA LEU A 84 -48.04 -14.74 15.88
C LEU A 84 -47.52 -14.16 17.21
N HIS A 85 -46.53 -14.78 17.86
CA HIS A 85 -46.04 -14.32 19.18
C HIS A 85 -44.78 -13.43 19.17
N GLN A 86 -44.22 -13.08 18.01
CA GLN A 86 -42.97 -12.32 17.92
C GLN A 86 -43.08 -10.91 17.31
N LYS A 87 -44.28 -10.31 17.32
CA LYS A 87 -44.49 -8.88 16.98
C LYS A 87 -44.92 -8.05 18.19
N LYS A 88 -44.00 -7.88 19.15
CA LYS A 88 -43.99 -6.86 20.23
C LYS A 88 -42.62 -7.01 20.91
N PRO A 89 -41.64 -6.09 20.74
CA PRO A 89 -41.75 -4.73 21.27
C PRO A 89 -40.91 -3.68 20.49
N LEU A 90 -41.46 -3.05 19.45
CA LEU A 90 -40.84 -1.86 18.81
C LEU A 90 -41.55 -0.54 19.17
N ALA A 91 -42.67 -0.61 19.88
CA ALA A 91 -43.43 0.57 20.30
C ALA A 91 -42.95 1.18 21.64
N ARG A 92 -42.17 0.45 22.46
CA ARG A 92 -41.73 0.91 23.78
C ARG A 92 -40.42 1.71 23.75
N VAL A 93 -39.61 1.60 22.69
CA VAL A 93 -38.35 2.36 22.56
C VAL A 93 -38.60 3.80 22.06
N ARG A 94 -39.72 4.04 21.36
CA ARG A 94 -40.04 5.37 20.81
C ARG A 94 -40.68 6.32 21.83
N SER A 95 -41.19 5.83 22.96
CA SER A 95 -41.75 6.66 24.03
C SER A 95 -40.71 7.15 25.03
N SER A 96 -39.64 6.39 25.31
CA SER A 96 -38.58 6.82 26.23
C SER A 96 -37.62 7.86 25.65
N LEU A 97 -37.60 8.06 24.31
CA LEU A 97 -36.74 9.07 23.69
C LEU A 97 -37.35 10.48 23.65
N LYS A 98 -38.65 10.64 24.00
CA LYS A 98 -39.33 11.95 23.99
C LYS A 98 -39.40 12.65 25.36
N GLU A 99 -38.98 12.00 26.43
CA GLU A 99 -39.13 12.53 27.80
C GLU A 99 -37.86 13.15 28.40
N ASN A 100 -36.71 13.10 27.70
CA ASN A 100 -35.41 13.57 28.23
C ASN A 100 -34.91 14.93 27.67
N HIS A 101 -35.78 15.75 27.11
CA HIS A 101 -35.42 17.09 26.61
C HIS A 101 -36.04 18.23 27.42
N HIS A 102 -35.96 18.24 28.76
CA HIS A 102 -36.12 19.48 29.54
C HIS A 102 -35.49 19.34 30.94
N ALA A 103 -34.18 19.59 31.06
CA ALA A 103 -33.57 20.07 32.30
C ALA A 103 -32.17 20.63 32.01
N ALA A 104 -32.05 21.96 31.97
CA ALA A 104 -30.77 22.64 32.01
C ALA A 104 -30.36 22.86 33.48
N PRO A 105 -29.19 22.39 33.95
CA PRO A 105 -28.67 22.81 35.24
C PRO A 105 -27.84 24.08 35.11
N LYS A 106 -28.09 25.00 36.05
CA LYS A 106 -27.31 26.22 36.31
C LYS A 106 -25.85 25.86 36.62
N ALA A 107 -24.94 26.60 35.99
CA ALA A 107 -23.52 26.58 36.28
C ALA A 107 -23.21 27.38 37.56
N GLU A 108 -22.63 26.72 38.55
CA GLU A 108 -21.78 27.34 39.58
C GLU A 108 -20.43 26.63 39.58
N GLY A 109 -19.37 27.44 39.64
CA GLY A 109 -18.03 27.03 39.29
C GLY A 109 -17.29 26.24 40.36
N ALA A 110 -16.41 25.37 39.89
CA ALA A 110 -15.20 24.97 40.58
C ALA A 110 -14.15 24.63 39.52
N GLY A 111 -13.08 25.43 39.46
CA GLY A 111 -11.96 25.20 38.56
C GLY A 111 -11.23 23.92 38.92
N THR A 112 -11.24 22.95 38.01
CA THR A 112 -10.31 21.81 37.99
C THR A 112 -9.57 21.88 36.67
N GLN A 113 -8.24 21.95 36.75
CA GLN A 113 -7.36 21.93 35.57
C GLN A 113 -7.54 20.58 34.85
N GLY A 114 -8.29 20.60 33.75
CA GLY A 114 -8.37 19.47 32.84
C GLY A 114 -7.07 19.36 32.05
N VAL A 115 -6.34 18.27 32.28
CA VAL A 115 -5.28 17.82 31.38
C VAL A 115 -5.96 17.45 30.07
N VAL A 116 -5.75 18.25 29.03
CA VAL A 116 -6.21 17.98 27.67
C VAL A 116 -5.43 16.74 27.17
N PRO A 117 -6.10 15.64 26.80
CA PRO A 117 -5.40 14.51 26.19
C PRO A 117 -4.86 14.94 24.83
N SER A 118 -3.54 15.05 24.72
CA SER A 118 -2.83 15.29 23.46
C SER A 118 -3.18 14.20 22.45
N GLU A 119 -3.47 14.57 21.20
CA GLU A 119 -3.65 13.64 20.09
C GLU A 119 -2.44 12.69 20.00
N VAL A 120 -2.67 11.43 20.39
CA VAL A 120 -1.67 10.36 20.26
C VAL A 120 -1.63 9.94 18.80
N SER A 121 -0.49 10.17 18.14
CA SER A 121 -0.23 9.73 16.77
C SER A 121 -0.42 8.21 16.65
N SER A 122 -1.30 7.77 15.74
CA SER A 122 -1.70 6.36 15.55
C SER A 122 -0.62 5.44 14.97
N ASP A 123 0.59 5.94 14.73
CA ASP A 123 1.72 5.09 14.34
C ASP A 123 2.30 4.44 15.61
N GLY A 124 1.91 3.19 15.87
CA GLY A 124 2.20 2.40 17.08
C GLY A 124 3.67 2.24 17.45
N ILE A 125 4.27 3.32 17.96
CA ILE A 125 5.61 3.35 18.55
C ILE A 125 5.45 3.10 20.06
N LEU A 126 6.27 2.18 20.56
CA LEU A 126 6.41 1.90 21.99
C LEU A 126 6.74 3.21 22.73
N GLN A 127 5.79 3.78 23.48
CA GLN A 127 6.07 4.93 24.35
C GLN A 127 6.38 4.43 25.75
N THR A 128 7.59 4.75 26.22
CA THR A 128 7.93 4.67 27.64
C THR A 128 7.49 5.95 28.32
N VAL A 129 6.57 5.84 29.27
CA VAL A 129 6.23 6.95 30.17
C VAL A 129 7.30 7.00 31.26
N GLU A 130 7.95 8.15 31.40
CA GLU A 130 8.95 8.39 32.45
C GLU A 130 8.23 8.51 33.81
N PRO A 131 8.64 7.76 34.84
CA PRO A 131 7.97 7.76 36.14
C PRO A 131 8.12 9.12 36.85
N ALA A 132 7.06 9.60 37.48
CA ALA A 132 7.02 10.92 38.11
C ALA A 132 7.76 10.97 39.47
N THR A 133 8.01 9.82 40.09
CA THR A 133 8.67 9.71 41.40
C THR A 133 9.72 8.59 41.41
N ALA A 134 10.77 8.75 42.22
CA ALA A 134 11.85 7.78 42.35
C ALA A 134 11.37 6.42 42.92
N ASP A 135 10.29 6.42 43.70
CA ASP A 135 9.68 5.19 44.23
C ASP A 135 8.82 4.45 43.18
N GLU A 136 8.30 5.16 42.16
CA GLU A 136 7.66 4.54 40.99
C GLU A 136 8.66 4.06 39.93
N ALA A 137 9.94 4.39 40.07
CA ALA A 137 10.99 3.99 39.13
C ALA A 137 11.21 2.46 39.07
N GLU A 138 10.65 1.70 40.00
CA GLU A 138 10.79 0.24 40.01
C GLU A 138 9.83 -0.47 39.02
N SER A 139 8.76 0.19 38.55
CA SER A 139 7.80 -0.39 37.60
C SER A 139 7.67 0.44 36.32
N THR A 140 8.65 0.31 35.42
CA THR A 140 8.51 0.84 34.06
C THR A 140 7.43 0.05 33.30
N THR A 141 6.21 0.56 33.29
CA THR A 141 5.11 0.00 32.51
C THR A 141 5.32 0.34 31.04
N THR A 142 5.56 -0.68 30.22
CA THR A 142 5.69 -0.49 28.77
C THR A 142 4.30 -0.56 28.15
N MET A 143 3.88 0.51 27.46
CA MET A 143 2.61 0.54 26.75
C MET A 143 2.75 -0.10 25.38
N LEU A 144 2.04 -1.21 25.15
CA LEU A 144 1.99 -1.87 23.85
C LEU A 144 0.83 -1.33 23.02
N PHE A 145 1.10 -0.44 22.07
CA PHE A 145 0.07 0.04 21.15
C PHE A 145 -0.32 -1.07 20.18
N LEU A 146 -1.51 -1.62 20.38
CA LEU A 146 -2.08 -2.61 19.48
C LEU A 146 -2.76 -1.87 18.33
N LYS A 147 -2.28 -2.11 17.11
CA LYS A 147 -2.90 -1.52 15.93
C LYS A 147 -4.28 -2.15 15.74
N GLU A 148 -5.26 -1.31 15.45
CA GLU A 148 -6.62 -1.73 15.12
C GLU A 148 -6.60 -2.47 13.78
N ASP A 149 -6.64 -3.79 13.86
CA ASP A 149 -6.60 -4.66 12.70
C ASP A 149 -7.45 -5.92 12.90
N ILE A 150 -7.73 -6.61 11.79
CA ILE A 150 -8.50 -7.84 11.78
C ILE A 150 -7.89 -8.95 12.66
N TYR A 151 -6.58 -8.92 12.83
CA TYR A 151 -5.85 -9.91 13.62
C TYR A 151 -6.11 -9.70 15.12
N THR A 152 -6.21 -8.44 15.56
CA THR A 152 -6.63 -8.08 16.91
C THR A 152 -8.05 -8.57 17.18
N ASP A 153 -8.98 -8.44 16.23
CA ASP A 153 -10.35 -8.98 16.39
C ASP A 153 -10.37 -10.50 16.62
N VAL A 154 -9.53 -11.25 15.88
CA VAL A 154 -9.41 -12.71 16.06
C VAL A 154 -8.95 -13.04 17.48
N VAL A 155 -7.91 -12.36 17.98
CA VAL A 155 -7.40 -12.56 19.35
C VAL A 155 -8.48 -12.21 20.39
N MET A 156 -9.20 -11.11 20.19
CA MET A 156 -10.29 -10.68 21.07
C MET A 156 -11.47 -11.65 21.08
N CYS A 157 -11.85 -12.19 19.92
CA CYS A 157 -12.89 -13.22 19.81
C CYS A 157 -12.49 -14.53 20.51
N MET A 158 -11.20 -14.90 20.45
CA MET A 158 -10.67 -16.04 21.20
C MET A 158 -10.71 -15.80 22.71
N ALA A 159 -10.30 -14.62 23.18
CA ALA A 159 -10.33 -14.26 24.59
C ALA A 159 -11.77 -14.27 25.16
N ARG A 160 -12.74 -13.78 24.37
CA ARG A 160 -14.17 -13.77 24.73
C ARG A 160 -14.87 -15.14 24.61
N ARG A 161 -14.19 -16.18 24.10
CA ARG A 161 -14.73 -17.54 23.90
C ARG A 161 -16.06 -17.60 23.14
N LYS A 162 -16.26 -16.72 22.15
CA LYS A 162 -17.46 -16.70 21.29
C LYS A 162 -17.16 -17.38 19.95
N PRO A 163 -17.47 -18.69 19.77
CA PRO A 163 -17.00 -19.47 18.62
C PRO A 163 -17.56 -18.96 17.28
N LEU A 164 -18.81 -18.48 17.25
CA LEU A 164 -19.40 -17.94 16.03
C LEU A 164 -18.72 -16.64 15.60
N ALA A 165 -18.46 -15.74 16.55
CA ALA A 165 -17.74 -14.49 16.28
C ALA A 165 -16.31 -14.80 15.78
N LEU A 166 -15.64 -15.76 16.43
CA LEU A 166 -14.32 -16.22 16.01
C LEU A 166 -14.32 -16.78 14.58
N ALA A 167 -15.29 -17.63 14.24
CA ALA A 167 -15.41 -18.21 12.90
C ALA A 167 -15.57 -17.11 11.82
N THR A 168 -16.39 -16.09 12.08
CA THR A 168 -16.54 -14.95 11.16
C THR A 168 -15.24 -14.18 10.97
N SER A 169 -14.51 -13.89 12.05
CA SER A 169 -13.25 -13.13 11.99
C SER A 169 -12.14 -13.92 11.30
N LEU A 170 -12.07 -15.23 11.55
CA LEU A 170 -11.14 -16.14 10.87
C LEU A 170 -11.45 -16.24 9.37
N LEU A 171 -12.73 -16.27 8.98
CA LEU A 171 -13.13 -16.31 7.57
C LEU A 171 -12.68 -15.03 6.83
N VAL A 172 -12.91 -13.85 7.42
CA VAL A 172 -12.50 -12.58 6.81
C VAL A 172 -10.96 -12.48 6.75
N MET A 173 -10.25 -12.94 7.78
CA MET A 173 -8.79 -12.99 7.78
C MET A 173 -8.26 -13.93 6.69
N LEU A 174 -8.84 -15.13 6.56
CA LEU A 174 -8.46 -16.09 5.52
C LEU A 174 -8.73 -15.52 4.11
N LEU A 175 -9.86 -14.84 3.92
CA LEU A 175 -10.18 -14.16 2.66
C LEU A 175 -9.14 -13.09 2.32
N CYS A 176 -8.75 -12.26 3.30
CA CYS A 176 -7.74 -11.23 3.12
C CYS A 176 -6.37 -11.82 2.75
N VAL A 177 -5.90 -12.83 3.47
CA VAL A 177 -4.62 -13.50 3.18
C VAL A 177 -4.65 -14.18 1.81
N THR A 178 -5.78 -14.80 1.46
CA THR A 178 -5.96 -15.44 0.14
C THR A 178 -5.90 -14.41 -0.97
N LEU A 179 -6.59 -13.27 -0.83
CA LEU A 179 -6.54 -12.20 -1.82
C LEU A 179 -5.13 -11.63 -1.97
N GLN A 180 -4.43 -11.35 -0.88
CA GLN A 180 -3.03 -10.91 -0.93
C GLN A 180 -2.14 -11.93 -1.63
N PHE A 181 -2.32 -13.21 -1.34
CA PHE A 181 -1.57 -14.28 -1.98
C PHE A 181 -1.90 -14.39 -3.48
N LEU A 182 -3.17 -14.28 -3.87
CA LEU A 182 -3.59 -14.26 -5.27
C LEU A 182 -2.99 -13.06 -6.01
N PHE A 183 -2.98 -11.87 -5.40
CA PHE A 183 -2.29 -10.70 -5.97
C PHE A 183 -0.80 -10.96 -6.17
N VAL A 184 -0.13 -11.57 -5.18
CA VAL A 184 1.29 -11.95 -5.34
C VAL A 184 1.48 -12.90 -6.52
N LEU A 185 0.65 -13.94 -6.64
CA LEU A 185 0.73 -14.90 -7.74
C LEU A 185 0.45 -14.26 -9.10
N ASP A 186 -0.51 -13.35 -9.18
CA ASP A 186 -0.85 -12.62 -10.40
C ASP A 186 0.27 -11.65 -10.79
N MET A 187 0.83 -10.93 -9.83
CA MET A 187 2.02 -10.08 -10.06
C MET A 187 3.21 -10.88 -10.58
N VAL A 188 3.42 -12.11 -10.10
CA VAL A 188 4.47 -13.00 -10.64
C VAL A 188 4.25 -13.29 -12.12
N GLN A 189 3.01 -13.49 -12.55
CA GLN A 189 2.71 -13.74 -13.96
C GLN A 189 2.93 -12.49 -14.81
N ILE A 190 2.48 -11.32 -14.34
CA ILE A 190 2.70 -10.05 -15.04
C ILE A 190 4.20 -9.76 -15.17
N VAL A 191 4.98 -10.01 -14.12
CA VAL A 191 6.44 -9.85 -14.13
C VAL A 191 7.12 -10.84 -15.10
N ALA A 192 6.58 -12.06 -15.22
CA ALA A 192 7.13 -13.08 -16.11
C ALA A 192 6.84 -12.80 -17.59
N VAL A 193 5.81 -11.99 -17.90
CA VAL A 193 5.56 -11.51 -19.26
C VAL A 193 6.51 -10.35 -19.52
N ASP A 194 7.70 -10.69 -19.99
CA ASP A 194 8.68 -9.69 -20.42
C ASP A 194 8.09 -8.95 -21.63
N ASP A 195 7.67 -7.70 -21.42
CA ASP A 195 7.08 -6.83 -22.46
C ASP A 195 8.01 -6.76 -23.71
N LEU A 196 9.31 -6.97 -23.50
CA LEU A 196 10.32 -7.07 -24.56
C LEU A 196 10.23 -8.35 -25.39
N THR A 197 9.87 -9.50 -24.80
CA THR A 197 9.77 -10.78 -25.55
C THR A 197 8.71 -10.70 -26.64
N SER A 198 7.60 -10.02 -26.39
CA SER A 198 6.58 -9.77 -27.42
C SER A 198 7.07 -8.88 -28.57
N SER A 199 8.07 -8.04 -28.30
CA SER A 199 8.62 -7.09 -29.28
C SER A 199 9.81 -7.66 -30.06
N THR A 200 10.53 -8.64 -29.54
CA THR A 200 11.71 -9.24 -30.20
C THR A 200 11.37 -10.39 -31.14
N ASP A 201 10.21 -11.04 -30.97
CA ASP A 201 9.80 -12.22 -31.76
C ASP A 201 8.74 -11.91 -32.83
N VAL A 202 8.99 -10.92 -33.71
CA VAL A 202 8.17 -10.79 -34.92
C VAL A 202 8.67 -11.78 -35.97
N ILE A 203 7.85 -12.79 -36.25
CA ILE A 203 8.09 -13.72 -37.36
C ILE A 203 7.83 -12.96 -38.66
N THR A 204 8.89 -12.54 -39.34
CA THR A 204 8.76 -12.01 -40.70
C THR A 204 8.84 -13.18 -41.67
N VAL A 205 7.80 -13.32 -42.50
CA VAL A 205 7.76 -14.31 -43.57
C VAL A 205 8.28 -13.65 -44.83
N THR A 206 9.59 -13.76 -45.07
CA THR A 206 10.21 -13.33 -46.34
C THR A 206 10.41 -14.55 -47.22
N GLY A 207 9.39 -14.89 -48.03
CA GLY A 207 9.36 -16.12 -48.84
C GLY A 207 9.03 -17.37 -48.00
N ASP A 208 9.49 -18.55 -48.44
CA ASP A 208 9.20 -19.86 -47.79
C ASP A 208 9.92 -20.08 -46.43
N LYS A 209 10.68 -19.10 -45.93
CA LYS A 209 11.43 -19.24 -44.67
C LYS A 209 10.94 -18.21 -43.65
N SER A 210 10.30 -18.68 -42.59
CA SER A 210 10.04 -17.90 -41.38
C SER A 210 11.35 -17.72 -40.61
N ARG A 211 11.77 -16.47 -40.38
CA ARG A 211 12.81 -16.16 -39.41
C ARG A 211 12.21 -15.23 -38.35
N ASN A 212 12.53 -15.49 -37.08
CA ASN A 212 12.31 -14.51 -36.02
C ASN A 212 13.28 -13.35 -36.32
N VAL A 213 12.72 -12.22 -36.73
CA VAL A 213 13.48 -11.02 -36.98
C VAL A 213 13.03 -10.04 -35.92
N ASN A 214 13.99 -9.55 -35.15
CA ASN A 214 13.72 -8.51 -34.17
C ASN A 214 12.98 -7.35 -34.88
N ILE A 215 11.82 -6.94 -34.35
CA ILE A 215 10.96 -5.92 -34.96
C ILE A 215 11.75 -4.64 -35.29
N PHE A 216 12.71 -4.30 -34.43
CA PHE A 216 13.59 -3.14 -34.59
C PHE A 216 14.55 -3.30 -35.77
N SER A 217 14.98 -4.53 -36.07
CA SER A 217 15.82 -4.83 -37.23
C SER A 217 15.04 -4.90 -38.54
N ALA A 218 13.74 -5.21 -38.48
CA ALA A 218 12.84 -5.08 -39.62
C ALA A 218 12.62 -3.59 -39.96
N TRP A 219 12.40 -2.75 -38.94
CA TRP A 219 12.22 -1.30 -39.13
C TRP A 219 13.44 -0.58 -39.66
N ALA A 220 14.65 -1.02 -39.29
CA ALA A 220 15.89 -0.47 -39.85
C ALA A 220 16.01 -0.71 -41.37
N LYS A 221 15.21 -1.63 -41.95
CA LYS A 221 15.30 -2.06 -43.34
C LYS A 221 14.06 -1.75 -44.17
N GLU A 222 12.92 -1.44 -43.56
CA GLU A 222 11.70 -1.12 -44.29
C GLU A 222 11.75 0.32 -44.87
N PRO A 223 11.67 0.48 -46.20
CA PRO A 223 11.47 1.79 -46.80
C PRO A 223 10.05 2.28 -46.47
N LEU A 224 9.92 3.57 -46.16
CA LEU A 224 8.64 4.18 -45.78
C LEU A 224 7.55 3.91 -46.86
N PRO A 225 6.31 3.59 -46.46
CA PRO A 225 5.22 3.44 -47.41
C PRO A 225 5.01 4.78 -48.15
N PRO A 226 4.87 4.74 -49.49
CA PRO A 226 4.68 5.94 -50.30
C PRO A 226 3.29 6.53 -50.02
N GLY A 227 3.19 7.46 -49.06
CA GLY A 227 1.89 8.01 -48.66
C GLY A 227 1.90 9.21 -47.71
N GLY A 228 2.97 9.47 -46.96
CA GLY A 228 3.10 10.69 -46.15
C GLY A 228 3.70 11.84 -46.97
N ARG A 229 2.94 12.90 -47.23
CA ARG A 229 3.52 14.24 -47.56
C ARG A 229 4.12 14.77 -46.25
N SER A 230 5.28 15.41 -46.15
CA SER A 230 5.96 16.40 -47.00
C SER A 230 7.49 16.28 -46.86
N GLU A 231 8.24 16.49 -47.94
CA GLU A 231 9.71 16.60 -47.95
C GLU A 231 10.52 15.40 -47.40
N PHE A 232 10.04 14.18 -47.63
CA PHE A 232 10.84 12.98 -47.38
C PHE A 232 11.96 12.88 -48.43
N SER A 233 13.15 13.38 -48.10
CA SER A 233 14.35 13.07 -48.88
C SER A 233 14.51 11.54 -48.87
N ALA A 234 14.69 10.93 -50.04
CA ALA A 234 14.80 9.47 -50.23
C ALA A 234 15.98 8.82 -49.46
N ASN A 235 16.78 9.60 -48.74
CA ASN A 235 17.99 9.18 -48.05
C ASN A 235 17.83 8.99 -46.53
N PHE A 236 16.66 9.27 -45.94
CA PHE A 236 16.45 9.06 -44.50
C PHE A 236 15.57 7.83 -44.23
N THR A 237 16.04 6.96 -43.35
CA THR A 237 15.25 5.83 -42.85
C THR A 237 14.29 6.29 -41.74
N MET A 238 13.24 5.51 -41.46
CA MET A 238 12.32 5.78 -40.35
C MET A 238 13.05 5.84 -39.00
N VAL A 239 14.10 5.04 -38.86
CA VAL A 239 15.01 5.05 -37.72
C VAL A 239 15.71 6.39 -37.57
N ASP A 240 16.24 6.98 -38.66
CA ASP A 240 16.93 8.28 -38.61
C ASP A 240 15.99 9.40 -38.13
N TRP A 241 14.72 9.34 -38.52
CA TRP A 241 13.69 10.29 -38.08
C TRP A 241 13.33 10.14 -36.60
N VAL A 242 13.21 8.91 -36.12
CA VAL A 242 12.96 8.62 -34.71
C VAL A 242 14.17 9.03 -33.85
N CYS A 243 15.39 8.65 -34.25
CA CYS A 243 16.62 8.98 -33.54
C CYS A 243 16.95 10.49 -33.58
N SER A 244 16.48 11.22 -34.60
CA SER A 244 16.61 12.67 -34.69
C SER A 244 15.53 13.44 -33.91
N GLY A 245 14.55 12.75 -33.31
CA GLY A 245 13.44 13.37 -32.58
C GLY A 245 12.46 14.12 -33.48
N SER A 246 12.46 13.84 -34.79
CA SER A 246 11.65 14.58 -35.77
C SER A 246 10.31 13.90 -36.12
N SER A 247 10.09 12.67 -35.67
CA SER A 247 8.82 11.96 -35.89
C SER A 247 8.03 11.78 -34.59
N TRP A 248 6.76 12.15 -34.63
CA TRP A 248 5.75 11.71 -33.67
C TRP A 248 5.25 10.33 -34.12
N SER A 249 5.70 9.29 -33.45
CA SER A 249 5.17 7.95 -33.61
C SER A 249 5.17 7.27 -32.25
N TRP A 250 4.31 6.26 -32.08
CA TRP A 250 4.32 5.39 -30.90
C TRP A 250 5.73 4.86 -30.55
N TYR A 251 6.56 4.67 -31.57
CA TYR A 251 7.94 4.22 -31.44
C TYR A 251 8.89 5.34 -30.99
N GLY A 252 8.62 6.59 -31.38
CA GLY A 252 9.28 7.77 -30.88
C GLY A 252 9.16 7.89 -29.35
N ASP A 253 7.98 7.59 -28.79
CA ASP A 253 7.78 7.62 -27.33
C ASP A 253 8.65 6.59 -26.61
N LYS A 254 8.79 5.39 -27.17
CA LYS A 254 9.65 4.33 -26.61
C LYS A 254 11.14 4.72 -26.68
N VAL A 255 11.59 5.32 -27.78
CA VAL A 255 12.98 5.78 -27.93
C VAL A 255 13.27 6.97 -27.03
N THR A 256 12.35 7.92 -26.89
CA THR A 256 12.46 9.04 -25.93
C THR A 256 12.54 8.50 -24.50
N THR A 257 11.70 7.52 -24.15
CA THR A 257 11.75 6.87 -22.83
C THR A 257 13.13 6.22 -22.59
N MET A 258 13.69 5.51 -23.59
CA MET A 258 15.02 4.91 -23.52
C MET A 258 16.12 5.95 -23.31
N ASP A 259 16.06 7.07 -24.06
CA ASP A 259 17.02 8.17 -23.92
C ASP A 259 16.94 8.79 -22.53
N GLU A 260 15.74 9.14 -22.07
CA GLU A 260 15.51 9.70 -20.73
C GLU A 260 16.01 8.77 -19.61
N TYR A 261 15.78 7.47 -19.75
CA TYR A 261 16.26 6.47 -18.80
C TYR A 261 17.79 6.41 -18.75
N HIS A 262 18.47 6.54 -19.90
CA HIS A 262 19.92 6.44 -19.99
C HIS A 262 20.66 7.77 -19.75
N ARG A 263 19.96 8.90 -19.78
CA ARG A 263 20.59 10.22 -19.59
C ARG A 263 21.47 10.22 -18.33
N PRO A 264 22.73 10.67 -18.42
CA PRO A 264 23.58 10.77 -17.25
C PRO A 264 22.98 11.82 -16.33
N TRP A 265 22.86 11.47 -15.05
CA TRP A 265 22.38 12.38 -14.04
C TRP A 265 23.35 13.57 -13.92
N ARG A 266 22.85 14.80 -14.18
CA ARG A 266 23.65 16.03 -14.11
C ARG A 266 23.67 16.68 -12.72
N GLY A 267 23.06 16.06 -11.71
CA GLY A 267 23.05 16.59 -10.35
C GLY A 267 24.38 16.34 -9.62
N PHE A 268 24.63 17.16 -8.58
CA PHE A 268 25.72 17.12 -7.59
C PHE A 268 26.97 16.35 -8.04
N GLY A 269 28.01 17.06 -8.48
CA GLY A 269 29.15 16.63 -9.32
C GLY A 269 29.98 15.38 -8.99
N LEU A 270 29.57 14.54 -8.02
CA LEU A 270 30.12 13.20 -7.79
C LEU A 270 29.44 12.09 -8.62
N ALA A 271 28.23 12.29 -9.14
CA ALA A 271 27.40 11.21 -9.69
C ALA A 271 27.32 11.15 -11.23
N SER A 272 28.28 11.70 -11.97
CA SER A 272 28.23 11.79 -13.44
C SER A 272 28.18 10.44 -14.18
N LYS A 273 28.41 9.33 -13.48
CA LYS A 273 28.34 7.96 -14.02
C LYS A 273 27.00 7.27 -13.80
N LEU A 274 26.11 7.81 -12.96
CA LEU A 274 24.81 7.19 -12.72
C LEU A 274 23.81 7.61 -13.79
N LYS A 275 23.13 6.62 -14.38
CA LYS A 275 22.03 6.83 -15.32
C LYS A 275 20.79 7.24 -14.53
N THR A 276 20.00 8.19 -15.04
CA THR A 276 18.80 8.70 -14.35
C THR A 276 17.81 7.59 -14.00
N GLY A 277 17.55 6.66 -14.91
CA GLY A 277 16.64 5.54 -14.67
C GLY A 277 17.11 4.61 -13.54
N VAL A 278 18.44 4.42 -13.41
CA VAL A 278 19.03 3.61 -12.33
C VAL A 278 18.83 4.25 -10.97
N LEU A 279 19.10 5.56 -10.89
CA LEU A 279 18.88 6.32 -9.66
C LEU A 279 17.41 6.28 -9.25
N PHE A 280 16.50 6.52 -10.19
CA PHE A 280 15.07 6.54 -9.92
C PHE A 280 14.56 5.17 -9.47
N GLY A 281 14.98 4.10 -10.14
CA GLY A 281 14.66 2.73 -9.74
C GLY A 281 15.16 2.39 -8.32
N CYS A 282 16.38 2.79 -7.96
CA CYS A 282 16.90 2.61 -6.60
C CYS A 282 16.07 3.35 -5.55
N LEU A 283 15.68 4.61 -5.83
CA LEU A 283 14.84 5.39 -4.92
C LEU A 283 13.48 4.73 -4.72
N VAL A 284 12.87 4.26 -5.80
CA VAL A 284 11.57 3.60 -5.78
C VAL A 284 11.62 2.28 -5.02
N VAL A 285 12.62 1.43 -5.27
CA VAL A 285 12.83 0.18 -4.51
C VAL A 285 13.13 0.46 -3.04
N PHE A 286 13.84 1.54 -2.73
CA PHE A 286 14.09 1.97 -1.35
C PHE A 286 12.80 2.38 -0.64
N VAL A 287 11.98 3.24 -1.27
CA VAL A 287 10.67 3.66 -0.73
C VAL A 287 9.75 2.46 -0.56
N TRP A 288 9.73 1.55 -1.54
CA TRP A 288 8.97 0.30 -1.45
C TRP A 288 9.41 -0.56 -0.26
N GLY A 289 10.72 -0.79 -0.10
CA GLY A 289 11.25 -1.54 1.02
C GLY A 289 10.95 -0.89 2.38
N ALA A 290 11.00 0.44 2.47
CA ALA A 290 10.60 1.17 3.68
C ALA A 290 9.12 0.95 4.03
N THR A 291 8.23 0.93 3.03
CA THR A 291 6.80 0.61 3.20
C THR A 291 6.61 -0.81 3.74
N VAL A 292 7.32 -1.79 3.19
CA VAL A 292 7.29 -3.18 3.69
C VAL A 292 7.78 -3.25 5.15
N ILE A 293 8.89 -2.56 5.47
CA ILE A 293 9.44 -2.51 6.83
C ILE A 293 8.41 -1.95 7.81
N LYS A 294 7.66 -0.90 7.45
CA LYS A 294 6.57 -0.36 8.29
C LYS A 294 5.55 -1.45 8.63
N LYS A 295 5.13 -2.23 7.63
CA LYS A 295 4.17 -3.33 7.80
C LYS A 295 4.76 -4.49 8.61
N LEU A 296 6.04 -4.83 8.40
CA LEU A 296 6.74 -5.84 9.18
C LEU A 296 6.87 -5.44 10.66
N ARG A 297 7.21 -4.18 10.96
CA ARG A 297 7.24 -3.65 12.34
C ARG A 297 5.87 -3.80 13.01
N SER A 298 4.79 -3.53 12.29
CA SER A 298 3.42 -3.74 12.79
C SER A 298 3.15 -5.22 13.11
N ALA A 299 3.57 -6.15 12.24
CA ALA A 299 3.41 -7.59 12.48
C ALA A 299 4.24 -8.10 13.68
N LEU A 300 5.44 -7.53 13.88
CA LEU A 300 6.28 -7.83 15.04
C LEU A 300 5.72 -7.23 16.34
N SER A 301 5.13 -6.02 16.28
CA SER A 301 4.41 -5.44 17.42
C SER A 301 3.24 -6.33 17.82
N PHE A 302 2.49 -6.85 16.85
CA PHE A 302 1.45 -7.84 17.12
C PHE A 302 2.00 -9.12 17.78
N ALA A 303 3.19 -9.59 17.36
CA ALA A 303 3.85 -10.75 17.95
C ALA A 303 4.20 -10.54 19.45
N MET A 304 4.39 -9.31 19.89
CA MET A 304 4.65 -9.01 21.31
C MET A 304 3.49 -9.39 22.22
N LEU A 305 2.26 -9.60 21.71
CA LEU A 305 1.15 -10.18 22.48
C LEU A 305 1.49 -11.56 23.09
N ILE A 306 2.44 -12.29 22.51
CA ILE A 306 2.90 -13.59 23.05
C ILE A 306 3.51 -13.43 24.45
N THR A 307 4.06 -12.25 24.75
CA THR A 307 4.70 -11.95 26.03
C THR A 307 3.71 -11.76 27.20
N LEU A 308 2.40 -11.63 26.91
CA LEU A 308 1.37 -11.55 27.94
C LEU A 308 1.37 -12.80 28.83
N PRO A 309 1.06 -12.68 30.14
CA PRO A 309 1.03 -13.83 31.03
C PRO A 309 -0.01 -14.86 30.56
N ARG A 310 0.25 -16.13 30.87
CA ARG A 310 -0.68 -17.23 30.59
C ARG A 310 -1.86 -17.14 31.55
N SER A 311 -3.07 -17.33 31.04
CA SER A 311 -4.26 -17.46 31.88
C SER A 311 -4.18 -18.68 32.79
N ASN A 312 -4.28 -18.48 34.10
CA ASN A 312 -4.31 -19.53 35.12
C ASN A 312 -5.74 -19.96 35.50
N GLY A 313 -6.77 -19.41 34.85
CA GLY A 313 -8.18 -19.76 35.09
C GLY A 313 -8.86 -18.98 36.22
N ASP A 314 -8.10 -18.37 37.13
CA ASP A 314 -8.65 -17.61 38.27
C ASP A 314 -9.12 -16.19 37.92
N VAL A 315 -8.51 -15.57 36.90
CA VAL A 315 -8.80 -14.19 36.46
C VAL A 315 -9.31 -14.25 35.02
N PRO A 316 -10.41 -13.56 34.67
CA PRO A 316 -10.88 -13.51 33.29
C PRO A 316 -9.79 -12.95 32.37
N ASP A 317 -9.60 -13.58 31.22
CA ASP A 317 -8.60 -13.16 30.21
C ASP A 317 -8.84 -11.71 29.75
N TYR A 318 -10.11 -11.30 29.75
CA TYR A 318 -10.60 -10.00 29.32
C TYR A 318 -11.60 -9.44 30.33
N GLU A 319 -11.39 -8.21 30.76
CA GLU A 319 -12.27 -7.45 31.65
C GLU A 319 -12.70 -6.16 30.93
N PHE A 320 -14.00 -5.87 30.94
CA PHE A 320 -14.54 -4.63 30.36
C PHE A 320 -14.96 -3.71 31.49
N ASP A 321 -14.29 -2.58 31.62
CA ASP A 321 -14.67 -1.54 32.57
C ASP A 321 -15.82 -0.72 31.98
N GLU A 322 -17.02 -0.85 32.54
CA GLU A 322 -18.20 -0.13 32.09
C GLU A 322 -18.12 1.39 32.36
N LEU A 323 -17.38 1.81 33.38
CA LEU A 323 -17.25 3.23 33.76
C LEU A 323 -16.35 3.97 32.78
N GLU A 324 -15.21 3.39 32.44
CA GLU A 324 -14.27 3.96 31.48
C GLU A 324 -14.65 3.64 30.02
N ARG A 325 -15.50 2.61 29.81
CA ARG A 325 -15.80 2.01 28.51
C ARG A 325 -14.55 1.48 27.81
N VAL A 326 -13.65 0.90 28.60
CA VAL A 326 -12.34 0.43 28.14
C VAL A 326 -12.20 -1.07 28.43
N GLY A 327 -11.71 -1.82 27.45
CA GLY A 327 -11.46 -3.26 27.58
C GLY A 327 -10.02 -3.55 27.95
N HIS A 328 -9.77 -4.17 29.10
CA HIS A 328 -8.44 -4.59 29.55
C HIS A 328 -8.17 -6.06 29.21
N LEU A 329 -7.06 -6.31 28.52
CA LEU A 329 -6.58 -7.65 28.20
C LEU A 329 -5.44 -8.02 29.17
N HIS A 330 -5.73 -8.84 30.18
CA HIS A 330 -4.77 -9.16 31.24
C HIS A 330 -3.90 -10.37 30.91
N SER A 331 -4.49 -11.42 30.33
CA SER A 331 -3.80 -12.67 30.06
C SER A 331 -4.28 -13.32 28.77
N LEU A 332 -3.44 -14.18 28.20
CA LEU A 332 -3.75 -14.87 26.96
C LEU A 332 -3.71 -16.39 27.16
N SER A 333 -4.73 -17.09 26.67
CA SER A 333 -4.75 -18.56 26.65
C SER A 333 -3.64 -19.12 25.74
N PHE A 334 -3.17 -20.33 26.02
CA PHE A 334 -2.12 -20.98 25.21
C PHE A 334 -2.53 -21.13 23.74
N GLN A 335 -3.81 -21.43 23.49
CA GLN A 335 -4.36 -21.53 22.14
C GLN A 335 -4.33 -20.18 21.41
N ALA A 336 -4.71 -19.09 22.08
CA ALA A 336 -4.62 -17.76 21.51
C ALA A 336 -3.18 -17.37 21.19
N LYS A 337 -2.20 -17.73 22.05
CA LYS A 337 -0.78 -17.51 21.75
C LYS A 337 -0.31 -18.26 20.50
N ALA A 338 -0.73 -19.52 20.34
CA ALA A 338 -0.40 -20.30 19.15
C ALA A 338 -1.00 -19.66 17.88
N VAL A 339 -2.21 -19.13 17.96
CA VAL A 339 -2.85 -18.40 16.85
C VAL A 339 -2.13 -17.09 16.54
N VAL A 340 -1.71 -16.32 17.54
CA VAL A 340 -0.88 -15.11 17.34
C VAL A 340 0.42 -15.46 16.62
N ILE A 341 1.14 -16.50 17.06
CA ILE A 341 2.38 -16.97 16.39
C ILE A 341 2.10 -17.34 14.92
N LEU A 342 1.05 -18.11 14.68
CA LEU A 342 0.68 -18.53 13.33
C LEU A 342 0.38 -17.34 12.42
N ILE A 343 -0.43 -16.39 12.90
CA ILE A 343 -0.78 -15.17 12.18
C ILE A 343 0.48 -14.33 11.88
N THR A 344 1.36 -14.15 12.87
CA THR A 344 2.63 -13.43 12.67
C THR A 344 3.47 -14.09 11.59
N ILE A 345 3.61 -15.43 11.59
CA ILE A 345 4.38 -16.14 10.57
C ILE A 345 3.77 -15.89 9.18
N ILE A 346 2.46 -16.02 9.04
CA ILE A 346 1.75 -15.78 7.77
C ILE A 346 2.00 -14.34 7.29
N ARG A 347 1.83 -13.34 8.17
CA ARG A 347 2.08 -11.93 7.83
C ARG A 347 3.53 -11.69 7.39
N CYS A 348 4.51 -12.27 8.09
CA CYS A 348 5.93 -12.18 7.72
C CYS A 348 6.21 -12.81 6.35
N VAL A 349 5.61 -13.97 6.06
CA VAL A 349 5.76 -14.64 4.76
C VAL A 349 5.17 -13.79 3.65
N VAL A 350 3.94 -13.28 3.81
CA VAL A 350 3.29 -12.40 2.82
C VAL A 350 4.10 -11.13 2.59
N CYS A 351 4.58 -10.47 3.66
CA CYS A 351 5.44 -9.30 3.54
C CYS A 351 6.75 -9.60 2.80
N GLY A 352 7.38 -10.75 3.07
CA GLY A 352 8.61 -11.17 2.40
C GLY A 352 8.40 -11.46 0.91
N LEU A 353 7.31 -12.14 0.56
CA LEU A 353 6.95 -12.40 -0.83
C LEU A 353 6.62 -11.10 -1.58
N LEU A 354 5.83 -10.21 -0.99
CA LEU A 354 5.53 -8.90 -1.58
C LEU A 354 6.78 -8.03 -1.72
N LEU A 355 7.70 -8.06 -0.77
CA LEU A 355 8.99 -7.36 -0.91
C LEU A 355 9.74 -7.84 -2.13
N HIS A 356 9.88 -9.16 -2.27
CA HIS A 356 10.65 -9.76 -3.36
C HIS A 356 10.01 -9.52 -4.72
N PHE A 357 8.74 -9.90 -4.89
CA PHE A 357 8.03 -9.79 -6.16
C PHE A 357 7.65 -8.34 -6.50
N GLY A 358 7.33 -7.53 -5.50
CA GLY A 358 7.09 -6.10 -5.68
C GLY A 358 8.36 -5.36 -6.09
N ALA A 359 9.52 -5.66 -5.49
CA ALA A 359 10.78 -5.09 -5.94
C ALA A 359 11.10 -5.52 -7.38
N LEU A 360 10.91 -6.80 -7.71
CA LEU A 360 11.13 -7.31 -9.05
C LEU A 360 10.22 -6.62 -10.08
N PHE A 361 8.93 -6.46 -9.77
CA PHE A 361 7.97 -5.71 -10.58
C PHE A 361 8.39 -4.26 -10.82
N LEU A 362 8.90 -3.58 -9.79
CA LEU A 362 9.42 -2.22 -9.93
C LEU A 362 10.65 -2.20 -10.83
N VAL A 363 11.60 -3.13 -10.68
CA VAL A 363 12.82 -3.15 -11.51
C VAL A 363 12.51 -3.35 -13.00
N TYR A 364 11.50 -4.16 -13.33
CA TYR A 364 11.09 -4.39 -14.72
C TYR A 364 10.28 -3.24 -15.34
N THR A 365 9.98 -2.19 -14.58
CA THR A 365 9.24 -1.05 -15.10
C THR A 365 10.14 -0.20 -16.02
N GLY A 366 9.77 -0.10 -17.31
CA GLY A 366 10.57 0.59 -18.32
C GLY A 366 10.40 2.11 -18.38
N LYS A 367 9.24 2.64 -17.96
CA LYS A 367 8.94 4.08 -17.99
C LYS A 367 9.12 4.70 -16.60
N LEU A 368 9.74 5.88 -16.55
CA LEU A 368 9.97 6.60 -15.29
C LEU A 368 8.65 6.94 -14.56
N THR A 369 7.64 7.37 -15.30
CA THR A 369 6.30 7.67 -14.76
C THR A 369 5.65 6.46 -14.11
N ASP A 370 5.84 5.29 -14.71
CA ASP A 370 5.17 4.06 -14.29
C ASP A 370 5.75 3.52 -12.98
N PHE A 371 7.01 3.83 -12.63
CA PHE A 371 7.57 3.42 -11.34
C PHE A 371 6.78 3.99 -10.16
N ILE A 372 6.38 5.27 -10.23
CA ILE A 372 5.61 5.90 -9.15
C ILE A 372 4.23 5.22 -9.07
N LEU A 373 3.55 5.09 -10.21
CA LEU A 373 2.23 4.48 -10.29
C LEU A 373 2.24 3.04 -9.76
N ASN A 374 3.24 2.25 -10.18
CA ASN A 374 3.44 0.87 -9.76
C ASN A 374 3.78 0.76 -8.27
N THR A 375 4.54 1.71 -7.71
CA THR A 375 4.83 1.76 -6.27
C THR A 375 3.59 2.08 -5.46
N VAL A 376 2.77 3.02 -5.92
CA VAL A 376 1.50 3.38 -5.26
C VAL A 376 0.53 2.21 -5.31
N ALA A 377 0.42 1.53 -6.46
CA ALA A 377 -0.41 0.33 -6.59
C ALA A 377 0.04 -0.79 -5.64
N LEU A 378 1.35 -1.00 -5.54
CA LEU A 378 1.95 -1.95 -4.59
C LEU A 378 1.67 -1.58 -3.13
N ALA A 379 1.73 -0.29 -2.78
CA ALA A 379 1.39 0.18 -1.43
C ALA A 379 -0.11 -0.04 -1.12
N PHE A 380 -0.99 0.17 -2.10
CA PHE A 380 -2.42 -0.07 -1.97
C PHE A 380 -2.74 -1.55 -1.65
N ILE A 381 -2.00 -2.51 -2.22
CA ILE A 381 -2.16 -3.94 -1.89
C ILE A 381 -1.92 -4.21 -0.40
N PHE A 382 -0.97 -3.51 0.23
CA PHE A 382 -0.75 -3.61 1.67
C PHE A 382 -1.85 -2.98 2.53
N ASP A 383 -2.65 -2.08 1.97
CA ASP A 383 -3.73 -1.43 2.70
C ASP A 383 -5.05 -2.20 2.60
N PHE A 384 -5.12 -3.26 1.78
CA PHE A 384 -6.28 -4.16 1.75
C PHE A 384 -6.62 -4.73 3.12
N GLU A 385 -5.66 -5.10 3.96
CA GLU A 385 -5.99 -5.64 5.29
C GLU A 385 -6.76 -4.63 6.16
N THR A 386 -6.45 -3.35 6.03
CA THR A 386 -7.12 -2.27 6.74
C THR A 386 -8.48 -1.95 6.12
N LEU A 387 -8.55 -1.88 4.79
CA LEU A 387 -9.81 -1.67 4.08
C LEU A 387 -10.82 -2.81 4.33
N PHE A 388 -10.35 -4.06 4.36
CA PHE A 388 -11.22 -5.20 4.67
C PHE A 388 -11.74 -5.16 6.10
N PHE A 389 -10.91 -4.74 7.05
CA PHE A 389 -11.32 -4.53 8.43
C PHE A 389 -12.40 -3.45 8.54
N GLU A 390 -12.23 -2.32 7.85
CA GLU A 390 -13.18 -1.21 7.86
C GLU A 390 -14.53 -1.58 7.21
N VAL A 391 -14.50 -2.35 6.12
CA VAL A 391 -15.70 -2.66 5.32
C VAL A 391 -16.45 -3.89 5.82
N PHE A 392 -15.75 -4.99 6.13
CA PHE A 392 -16.40 -6.27 6.43
C PHE A 392 -16.64 -6.52 7.92
N LEU A 393 -15.97 -5.78 8.81
CA LEU A 393 -16.16 -5.96 10.24
C LEU A 393 -17.38 -5.18 10.73
N ALA A 394 -18.26 -5.85 11.49
CA ALA A 394 -19.43 -5.19 12.08
C ALA A 394 -19.00 -4.02 12.98
N HIS A 395 -19.74 -2.91 12.92
CA HIS A 395 -19.44 -1.69 13.67
C HIS A 395 -19.24 -1.93 15.17
N ASP A 396 -20.06 -2.80 15.79
CA ASP A 396 -19.93 -3.13 17.22
C ASP A 396 -18.58 -3.79 17.56
N LYS A 397 -18.01 -4.55 16.63
CA LYS A 397 -16.69 -5.17 16.79
C LYS A 397 -15.58 -4.14 16.58
N GLN A 398 -15.71 -3.25 15.61
CA GLN A 398 -14.78 -2.13 15.42
C GLN A 398 -14.73 -1.30 16.70
N VAL A 399 -15.88 -0.88 17.25
CA VAL A 399 -15.97 -0.15 18.52
C VAL A 399 -15.31 -0.93 19.65
N SER A 400 -15.56 -2.24 19.76
CA SER A 400 -14.90 -3.09 20.77
C SER A 400 -13.37 -3.05 20.70
N ILE A 401 -12.80 -2.94 19.49
CA ILE A 401 -11.36 -2.91 19.26
C ILE A 401 -10.80 -1.50 19.52
N HIS A 402 -11.52 -0.46 19.09
CA HIS A 402 -11.17 0.94 19.40
C HIS A 402 -11.19 1.22 20.91
N THR A 403 -12.06 0.54 21.66
CA THR A 403 -12.15 0.66 23.13
C THR A 403 -11.11 -0.17 23.88
N LEU A 404 -10.22 -0.89 23.18
CA LEU A 404 -9.25 -1.73 23.86
C LEU A 404 -8.19 -0.86 24.55
N ALA A 405 -8.06 -0.99 25.86
CA ALA A 405 -6.91 -0.43 26.57
C ALA A 405 -5.64 -1.06 26.03
N VAL A 406 -4.59 -0.25 25.97
CA VAL A 406 -3.23 -0.73 25.78
C VAL A 406 -2.94 -1.78 26.86
N PRO A 407 -2.62 -3.04 26.48
CA PRO A 407 -2.42 -4.10 27.45
C PRO A 407 -1.22 -3.75 28.35
N GLN A 408 -1.49 -3.63 29.64
CA GLN A 408 -0.48 -3.36 30.67
C GLN A 408 0.14 -4.68 31.12
N GLY A 409 1.17 -5.13 30.42
CA GLY A 409 1.98 -6.26 30.84
C GLY A 409 3.09 -5.83 31.78
N LYS A 410 3.27 -6.53 32.91
CA LYS A 410 4.54 -6.52 33.65
C LYS A 410 5.60 -7.25 32.84
N ILE A 411 6.10 -6.60 31.79
CA ILE A 411 7.20 -7.13 31.00
C ILE A 411 8.43 -7.13 31.91
N HIS A 412 9.13 -8.27 31.97
CA HIS A 412 10.34 -8.38 32.78
C HIS A 412 11.30 -7.25 32.38
N ARG A 413 11.72 -6.41 33.33
CA ARG A 413 12.54 -5.21 33.10
C ARG A 413 13.74 -5.42 32.16
N LYS A 414 14.37 -6.60 32.23
CA LYS A 414 15.46 -7.00 31.34
C LYS A 414 15.01 -7.11 29.87
N PHE A 415 13.86 -7.73 29.61
CA PHE A 415 13.30 -7.84 28.27
C PHE A 415 12.85 -6.48 27.74
N ALA A 416 12.15 -5.67 28.53
CA ALA A 416 11.73 -4.32 28.12
C ALA A 416 12.93 -3.43 27.78
N SER A 417 13.96 -3.42 28.64
CA SER A 417 15.20 -2.66 28.41
C SER A 417 15.94 -3.14 27.16
N SER A 418 16.01 -4.46 26.93
CA SER A 418 16.58 -5.01 25.69
C SER A 418 15.77 -4.60 24.47
N VAL A 419 14.44 -4.65 24.52
CA VAL A 419 13.57 -4.26 23.39
C VAL A 419 13.69 -2.78 23.06
N ILE A 420 13.76 -1.89 24.06
CA ILE A 420 13.90 -0.44 23.85
C ILE A 420 15.27 -0.10 23.27
N GLN A 421 16.35 -0.66 23.83
CA GLN A 421 17.70 -0.45 23.27
C GLN A 421 17.83 -1.05 21.86
N LEU A 422 17.17 -2.18 21.63
CA LEU A 422 17.08 -2.80 20.31
C LEU A 422 16.32 -1.87 19.35
N GLY A 423 15.31 -1.13 19.79
CA GLY A 423 14.57 -0.16 18.97
C GLY A 423 15.47 0.84 18.22
N HIS A 424 16.31 1.61 18.92
CA HIS A 424 17.18 2.59 18.26
C HIS A 424 18.25 1.94 17.37
N MET A 425 18.87 0.85 17.82
CA MET A 425 19.83 0.11 17.01
C MET A 425 19.16 -0.53 15.79
N THR A 426 17.90 -0.95 15.92
CA THR A 426 17.15 -1.57 14.82
C THR A 426 16.89 -0.58 13.71
N GLU A 427 16.65 0.71 13.98
CA GLU A 427 16.38 1.67 12.89
C GLU A 427 17.58 1.86 11.99
N ILE A 428 18.78 2.04 12.57
CA ILE A 428 20.03 2.14 11.81
C ILE A 428 20.31 0.84 11.07
N VAL A 429 20.18 -0.31 11.75
CA VAL A 429 20.39 -1.63 11.13
C VAL A 429 19.41 -1.87 9.99
N ILE A 430 18.13 -1.51 10.15
CA ILE A 430 17.10 -1.62 9.13
C ILE A 430 17.44 -0.77 7.91
N ILE A 431 17.88 0.47 8.10
CA ILE A 431 18.29 1.35 6.99
C ILE A 431 19.50 0.77 6.27
N ILE A 432 20.50 0.25 6.99
CA ILE A 432 21.69 -0.38 6.39
C ILE A 432 21.31 -1.64 5.62
N VAL A 433 20.49 -2.52 6.20
CA VAL A 433 20.00 -3.74 5.52
C VAL A 433 19.21 -3.38 4.28
N LEU A 434 18.31 -2.39 4.36
CA LEU A 434 17.54 -1.90 3.22
C LEU A 434 18.47 -1.36 2.12
N ALA A 435 19.49 -0.56 2.48
CA ALA A 435 20.47 -0.07 1.53
C ALA A 435 21.25 -1.22 0.85
N ILE A 436 21.66 -2.24 1.60
CA ILE A 436 22.32 -3.43 1.05
C ILE A 436 21.39 -4.17 0.08
N VAL A 437 20.12 -4.33 0.43
CA VAL A 437 19.11 -4.96 -0.43
C VAL A 437 18.94 -4.16 -1.72
N VAL A 438 18.76 -2.84 -1.63
CA VAL A 438 18.62 -1.96 -2.79
C VAL A 438 19.85 -2.05 -3.71
N LEU A 439 21.05 -2.01 -3.16
CA LEU A 439 22.30 -2.18 -3.92
C LEU A 439 22.41 -3.56 -4.56
N GLY A 440 21.91 -4.61 -3.88
CA GLY A 440 21.81 -5.95 -4.42
C GLY A 440 20.89 -6.02 -5.65
N TYR A 441 19.69 -5.43 -5.55
CA TYR A 441 18.73 -5.37 -6.66
C TYR A 441 19.24 -4.51 -7.82
N GLU A 442 19.89 -3.38 -7.52
CA GLU A 442 20.53 -2.52 -8.52
C GLU A 442 21.55 -3.32 -9.34
N ARG A 443 22.46 -4.01 -8.65
CA ARG A 443 23.54 -4.75 -9.30
C ARG A 443 23.04 -5.99 -10.04
N GLN A 444 22.07 -6.71 -9.50
CA GLN A 444 21.62 -7.98 -10.05
C GLN A 444 20.61 -7.81 -11.20
N TYR A 445 19.68 -6.87 -11.07
CA TYR A 445 18.55 -6.77 -11.99
C TYR A 445 18.56 -5.45 -12.73
N LEU A 446 18.68 -4.33 -12.02
CA LEU A 446 18.38 -3.03 -12.60
C LEU A 446 19.48 -2.55 -13.57
N SER A 447 20.74 -2.72 -13.20
CA SER A 447 21.88 -2.43 -14.08
C SER A 447 21.96 -3.37 -15.27
N VAL A 448 21.65 -4.66 -15.08
CA VAL A 448 21.59 -5.66 -16.16
C VAL A 448 20.50 -5.29 -17.14
N TYR A 449 19.28 -5.04 -16.66
CA TYR A 449 18.16 -4.59 -17.48
C TYR A 449 18.50 -3.30 -18.22
N ALA A 450 19.01 -2.28 -17.53
CA ALA A 450 19.41 -1.00 -18.15
C ALA A 450 20.52 -1.15 -19.20
N ASN A 451 21.39 -2.15 -19.07
CA ASN A 451 22.44 -2.43 -20.04
C ASN A 451 21.91 -3.21 -21.23
N VAL A 452 21.11 -4.26 -21.03
CA VAL A 452 20.48 -5.04 -22.10
C VAL A 452 19.54 -4.14 -22.91
N TYR A 453 18.67 -3.40 -22.23
CA TYR A 453 17.73 -2.46 -22.83
C TYR A 453 18.43 -1.40 -23.70
N TYR A 454 19.63 -0.96 -23.30
CA TYR A 454 20.40 0.02 -24.08
C TYR A 454 21.26 -0.60 -25.18
N GLU A 455 22.06 -1.62 -24.86
CA GLU A 455 23.04 -2.21 -25.78
C GLU A 455 22.37 -3.03 -26.88
N GLU A 456 21.32 -3.79 -26.55
CA GLU A 456 20.67 -4.67 -27.52
C GLU A 456 19.59 -3.96 -28.32
N VAL A 457 18.85 -3.02 -27.73
CA VAL A 457 17.73 -2.38 -28.42
C VAL A 457 18.13 -1.01 -28.95
N TYR A 458 18.53 -0.10 -28.05
CA TYR A 458 18.79 1.28 -28.45
C TYR A 458 19.97 1.42 -29.43
N LYS A 459 21.09 0.71 -29.22
CA LYS A 459 22.23 0.80 -30.15
C LYS A 459 21.97 0.16 -31.51
N LEU A 460 21.13 -0.87 -31.59
CA LEU A 460 20.73 -1.46 -32.86
C LEU A 460 19.85 -0.49 -33.66
N ILE A 461 19.01 0.28 -32.98
CA ILE A 461 18.13 1.28 -33.61
C ILE A 461 18.94 2.53 -33.94
N CYS A 462 19.62 3.15 -32.98
CA CYS A 462 20.32 4.42 -33.16
C CYS A 462 21.85 4.25 -33.08
N PRO A 463 22.53 3.74 -34.13
CA PRO A 463 23.98 3.60 -34.13
C PRO A 463 24.67 4.96 -33.95
N ARG A 464 25.79 4.97 -33.21
CA ARG A 464 26.53 6.19 -32.85
C ARG A 464 26.84 7.03 -34.10
N GLY A 465 26.30 8.24 -34.13
CA GLY A 465 26.42 9.18 -35.25
C GLY A 465 25.15 9.99 -35.51
N MET A 466 24.00 9.46 -35.05
CA MET A 466 22.67 10.10 -35.23
C MET A 466 22.06 10.69 -33.96
N SER A 467 22.76 10.58 -32.82
CA SER A 467 22.36 11.27 -31.58
C SER A 467 22.30 12.77 -31.84
N SER A 468 21.09 13.31 -31.72
CA SER A 468 20.69 14.68 -32.04
C SER A 468 21.84 15.71 -32.03
N ARG A 469 22.26 16.14 -33.22
CA ARG A 469 22.57 17.56 -33.36
C ARG A 469 21.23 18.24 -33.10
N GLY A 470 21.03 18.69 -31.87
CA GLY A 470 19.77 19.24 -31.39
C GLY A 470 19.11 20.04 -32.48
N THR A 471 17.97 19.55 -32.96
CA THR A 471 17.06 20.36 -33.73
C THR A 471 16.70 21.51 -32.80
N LYS A 472 17.33 22.67 -33.01
CA LYS A 472 16.71 23.93 -32.60
C LYS A 472 15.27 23.81 -33.10
N PRO A 473 14.26 24.07 -32.26
CA PRO A 473 12.87 24.06 -32.73
C PRO A 473 12.86 24.86 -34.02
N VAL A 474 12.43 24.24 -35.11
CA VAL A 474 12.22 24.95 -36.37
C VAL A 474 11.26 26.06 -35.96
N LYS A 475 11.76 27.28 -35.90
CA LYS A 475 10.90 28.44 -35.71
C LYS A 475 9.91 28.37 -36.85
N MET A 476 8.65 28.05 -36.55
CA MET A 476 7.53 28.22 -37.46
C MET A 476 7.27 29.72 -37.65
N ASP A 477 8.32 30.49 -37.92
CA ASP A 477 8.21 31.86 -38.34
C ASP A 477 7.94 31.80 -39.84
N LYS A 478 6.65 31.89 -40.19
CA LYS A 478 6.10 32.17 -41.54
C LYS A 478 5.93 30.97 -42.47
N LEU A 479 4.89 30.18 -42.22
CA LEU A 479 4.06 29.62 -43.31
C LEU A 479 2.79 30.45 -43.38
N ASP A 480 2.93 31.66 -43.92
CA ASP A 480 1.87 32.50 -44.49
C ASP A 480 2.57 33.37 -45.54
N GLU A 481 2.66 32.84 -46.76
CA GLU A 481 2.52 33.51 -48.07
C GLU A 481 2.81 32.54 -49.23
#